data_AF-A0A2D7NK32-F1
#
_entry.id   AF-A0A2D7NK32-F1
#
_cell.length_a   1.000
_cell.length_b   1.000
_cell.length_c   1.000
_cell.angle_alpha   90.00
_cell.angle_beta   90.00
_cell.angle_gamma   90.00
#
_symmetry.space_group_name_H-M   'P 1'
#
loop_
_entity.id
_entity.type
_entity.pdbx_description
1 polymer ?
#
loop_
_entity_poly.entity_id
_entity_poly.type
_entity_poly.pdbx_seq_one_letter_code
_entity_poly.pdbx_strand_id
1 'polypeptide(L)'
;MAPEASIIIPNYNNGRESSHDGRTDLLGDLLRSIESAFAHQPSRVEVLIGDDGSTDDSLQTARAWAARCGGESSLSCRLFEFEHSGVLSSMLNRLMAATTSPLVFRFDGDIVLFGEHWLESALRHFASDERLGVLGGCQLAPDGSVLGLGDLLFHPHGYQHLGAGLPGTFSFDPLEPDHVMGCCHIMRRSAFESIGAYDESILRGQTVDLTVRLRQAGWTLRADPSLRYEHRLALRRNRPSRSDRPEGIKHSRRIFHEKWGFDRLCPDMDQMRARLGTKLVPPAELPEGLSRTGIDSDSEALENRAHLVRNLVVPGRPVRIGSFGSGDGRLETALARDEILVTSLEDRPSSVDSARSLAAEHPDHRIPYLVEDLAQVQLPDDSFDLLLVDRVLERHPNPIALLKECHRLLSAEGVLILLVSWWSPEQQLQQPRALGRMTPSGLRSLLQNSGMFRSIAFRDRPFPRPEPDLLVYALRSLEGQPPEVGEPTLCR
;
A
#
# COMPACT_ATOMS: atom_id res chain seq x y z
N MET A 1 17.28 37.58 -8.16
CA MET A 1 17.64 36.19 -8.51
C MET A 1 16.35 35.40 -8.67
N ALA A 2 16.30 34.43 -9.58
CA ALA A 2 15.16 33.52 -9.65
C ALA A 2 15.10 32.67 -8.35
N PRO A 3 13.90 32.31 -7.85
CA PRO A 3 13.77 31.52 -6.64
C PRO A 3 14.37 30.11 -6.82
N GLU A 4 15.10 29.63 -5.81
CA GLU A 4 15.69 28.28 -5.79
C GLU A 4 14.59 27.20 -5.77
N ALA A 5 13.41 27.52 -5.21
CA ALA A 5 12.25 26.64 -5.24
C ALA A 5 10.93 27.41 -5.33
N SER A 6 9.87 26.72 -5.75
CA SER A 6 8.49 27.22 -5.61
C SER A 6 7.67 26.27 -4.78
N ILE A 7 6.80 26.79 -3.94
CA ILE A 7 5.73 26.02 -3.29
C ILE A 7 4.46 26.23 -4.10
N ILE A 8 3.85 25.16 -4.58
CA ILE A 8 2.54 25.19 -5.24
C ILE A 8 1.48 24.62 -4.30
N ILE A 9 0.41 25.39 -4.09
CA ILE A 9 -0.67 25.04 -3.16
C ILE A 9 -2.00 25.07 -3.92
N PRO A 10 -2.55 23.92 -4.32
CA PRO A 10 -3.92 23.85 -4.81
C PRO A 10 -4.89 24.04 -3.63
N ASN A 11 -5.79 25.01 -3.76
CA ASN A 11 -6.82 25.32 -2.78
C ASN A 11 -8.22 25.05 -3.35
N TYR A 12 -9.05 24.38 -2.56
CA TYR A 12 -10.48 24.30 -2.80
C TYR A 12 -11.19 24.05 -1.48
N ASN A 13 -11.88 25.05 -0.96
CA ASN A 13 -12.67 24.97 0.26
C ASN A 13 -11.88 24.50 1.52
N ASN A 14 -10.67 25.02 1.76
CA ASN A 14 -9.84 24.67 2.94
C ASN A 14 -9.99 25.66 4.10
N GLY A 15 -11.14 26.35 4.21
CA GLY A 15 -11.39 27.37 5.21
C GLY A 15 -12.00 26.80 6.47
N ARG A 16 -12.31 27.67 7.44
CA ARG A 16 -12.97 27.29 8.70
C ARG A 16 -14.37 26.77 8.46
N GLU A 17 -15.09 27.34 7.48
CA GLU A 17 -16.46 26.90 7.19
C GLU A 17 -16.51 25.45 6.66
N SER A 18 -15.37 24.99 6.13
CA SER A 18 -15.17 23.64 5.60
C SER A 18 -14.54 22.67 6.60
N SER A 19 -14.23 23.08 7.82
CA SER A 19 -13.78 22.19 8.88
C SER A 19 -14.96 21.63 9.69
N HIS A 20 -14.82 20.44 10.25
CA HIS A 20 -15.87 19.82 11.06
C HIS A 20 -16.28 20.69 12.25
N ASP A 21 -15.31 21.32 12.91
CA ASP A 21 -15.52 22.20 14.07
C ASP A 21 -15.97 23.63 13.72
N GLY A 22 -15.96 24.01 12.43
CA GLY A 22 -16.26 25.37 11.98
C GLY A 22 -15.24 26.43 12.39
N ARG A 23 -14.04 26.03 12.86
CA ARG A 23 -13.05 26.92 13.48
C ARG A 23 -11.63 26.72 12.92
N THR A 24 -11.30 25.51 12.50
CA THR A 24 -9.97 25.17 11.98
C THR A 24 -9.78 25.68 10.56
N ASP A 25 -8.89 26.65 10.39
CA ASP A 25 -8.49 27.20 9.09
C ASP A 25 -7.35 26.36 8.50
N LEU A 26 -7.70 25.34 7.71
CA LEU A 26 -6.75 24.36 7.19
C LEU A 26 -5.67 25.01 6.30
N LEU A 27 -6.09 25.89 5.39
CA LEU A 27 -5.14 26.64 4.54
C LEU A 27 -4.28 27.57 5.40
N GLY A 28 -4.89 28.28 6.35
CA GLY A 28 -4.17 29.17 7.24
C GLY A 28 -3.15 28.44 8.10
N ASP A 29 -3.45 27.22 8.56
CA ASP A 29 -2.52 26.37 9.30
C ASP A 29 -1.29 25.99 8.45
N LEU A 30 -1.51 25.56 7.21
CA LEU A 30 -0.42 25.31 6.27
C LEU A 30 0.45 26.55 6.09
N LEU A 31 -0.15 27.70 5.76
CA LEU A 31 0.56 28.95 5.49
C LEU A 31 1.36 29.42 6.70
N ARG A 32 0.84 29.27 7.93
CA ARG A 32 1.58 29.53 9.17
C ARG A 32 2.78 28.59 9.35
N SER A 33 2.62 27.31 9.06
CA SER A 33 3.73 26.34 9.16
C SER A 33 4.85 26.64 8.14
N ILE A 34 4.48 27.12 6.95
CA ILE A 34 5.44 27.61 5.94
C ILE A 34 6.12 28.88 6.46
N GLU A 35 5.36 29.90 6.88
CA GLU A 35 5.90 31.18 7.36
C GLU A 35 6.89 30.99 8.52
N SER A 36 6.60 30.09 9.47
CA SER A 36 7.49 29.77 10.59
C SER A 36 8.87 29.29 10.14
N ALA A 37 8.94 28.47 9.08
CA ALA A 37 10.21 27.97 8.56
C ALA A 37 11.08 29.07 7.90
N PHE A 38 10.48 30.19 7.50
CA PHE A 38 11.16 31.29 6.81
C PHE A 38 11.31 32.57 7.65
N ALA A 39 10.88 32.56 8.91
CA ALA A 39 10.88 33.74 9.77
C ALA A 39 12.29 34.36 9.99
N HIS A 40 13.35 33.56 9.82
CA HIS A 40 14.73 33.96 10.13
C HIS A 40 15.69 33.90 8.93
N GLN A 41 15.20 33.72 7.70
CA GLN A 41 16.04 33.62 6.51
C GLN A 41 15.46 34.40 5.31
N PRO A 42 16.31 35.00 4.45
CA PRO A 42 15.83 35.60 3.20
C PRO A 42 15.17 34.51 2.34
N SER A 43 13.96 34.76 1.81
CA SER A 43 13.24 33.72 1.08
C SER A 43 13.97 33.37 -0.22
N ARG A 44 14.34 32.10 -0.31
CA ARG A 44 14.82 31.44 -1.54
C ARG A 44 13.67 30.84 -2.33
N VAL A 45 12.44 31.10 -1.88
CA VAL A 45 11.23 30.39 -2.29
C VAL A 45 10.12 31.38 -2.60
N GLU A 46 9.37 31.11 -3.67
CA GLU A 46 8.09 31.75 -3.94
C GLU A 46 6.93 30.81 -3.65
N VAL A 47 5.78 31.35 -3.24
CA VAL A 47 4.56 30.58 -3.02
C VAL A 47 3.54 30.92 -4.11
N LEU A 48 3.01 29.89 -4.77
CA LEU A 48 1.96 30.00 -5.76
C LEU A 48 0.72 29.30 -5.20
N ILE A 49 -0.34 30.06 -4.94
CA ILE A 49 -1.62 29.53 -4.48
C ILE A 49 -2.58 29.54 -5.67
N GLY A 50 -3.17 28.39 -5.99
CA GLY A 50 -4.20 28.26 -7.02
C GLY A 50 -5.54 27.90 -6.39
N ASP A 51 -6.48 28.84 -6.36
CA ASP A 51 -7.83 28.62 -5.86
C ASP A 51 -8.76 28.12 -6.97
N ASP A 52 -9.37 26.95 -6.78
CA ASP A 52 -10.28 26.28 -7.72
C ASP A 52 -11.74 26.70 -7.49
N GLY A 53 -11.99 28.00 -7.42
CA GLY A 53 -13.33 28.56 -7.22
C GLY A 53 -13.92 28.21 -5.86
N SER A 54 -13.17 28.43 -4.78
CA SER A 54 -13.65 28.18 -3.42
C SER A 54 -14.86 29.07 -3.10
N THR A 55 -15.82 28.49 -2.38
CA THR A 55 -17.05 29.16 -1.94
C THR A 55 -17.09 29.41 -0.43
N ASP A 56 -16.04 28.99 0.28
CA ASP A 56 -15.85 29.22 1.71
C ASP A 56 -14.88 30.38 1.99
N ASP A 57 -14.44 30.50 3.25
CA ASP A 57 -13.52 31.53 3.70
C ASP A 57 -12.05 31.31 3.29
N SER A 58 -11.66 30.19 2.65
CA SER A 58 -10.26 29.92 2.29
C SER A 58 -9.70 30.86 1.23
N LEU A 59 -10.52 31.33 0.28
CA LEU A 59 -10.08 32.33 -0.69
C LEU A 59 -9.74 33.66 0.01
N GLN A 60 -10.51 34.03 1.05
CA GLN A 60 -10.20 35.21 1.84
C GLN A 60 -8.91 35.01 2.64
N THR A 61 -8.68 33.83 3.22
CA THR A 61 -7.40 33.47 3.85
C THR A 61 -6.23 33.64 2.86
N ALA A 62 -6.36 33.10 1.64
CA ALA A 62 -5.33 33.21 0.61
C ALA A 62 -5.04 34.67 0.19
N ARG A 63 -6.08 35.47 -0.05
CA ARG A 63 -5.96 36.90 -0.40
C ARG A 63 -5.30 37.70 0.71
N ALA A 64 -5.70 37.48 1.96
CA ALA A 64 -5.13 38.17 3.12
C ALA A 64 -3.65 37.83 3.31
N TRP A 65 -3.27 36.56 3.10
CA TRP A 65 -1.88 36.14 3.18
C TRP A 65 -1.04 36.71 2.03
N ALA A 66 -1.52 36.62 0.79
CA ALA A 66 -0.84 37.18 -0.38
C ALA A 66 -0.61 38.69 -0.27
N ALA A 67 -1.54 39.44 0.34
CA ALA A 67 -1.39 40.88 0.58
C ALA A 67 -0.30 41.23 1.62
N ARG A 68 0.04 40.30 2.53
CA ARG A 68 1.14 40.47 3.51
C ARG A 68 2.50 40.11 2.93
N CYS A 69 2.54 39.25 1.90
CA CYS A 69 3.76 38.83 1.21
C CYS A 69 4.45 40.00 0.49
N GLY A 70 5.78 40.04 0.54
CA GLY A 70 6.59 41.12 -0.04
C GLY A 70 6.60 42.43 0.76
N GLY A 71 5.77 42.56 1.81
CA GLY A 71 5.77 43.66 2.76
C GLY A 71 6.33 43.23 4.13
N GLU A 72 5.48 42.59 4.95
CA GLU A 72 5.83 42.13 6.30
C GLU A 72 6.51 40.75 6.31
N SER A 73 6.22 39.92 5.30
CA SER A 73 6.79 38.58 5.17
C SER A 73 8.02 38.57 4.25
N SER A 74 9.01 37.75 4.59
CA SER A 74 10.16 37.47 3.72
C SER A 74 9.78 36.73 2.44
N LEU A 75 8.57 36.15 2.36
CA LEU A 75 8.08 35.34 1.25
C LEU A 75 7.40 36.18 0.16
N SER A 76 7.63 35.78 -1.09
CA SER A 76 6.83 36.24 -2.23
C SER A 76 5.66 35.29 -2.47
N CYS A 77 4.50 35.84 -2.83
CA CYS A 77 3.29 35.07 -3.12
C CYS A 77 2.64 35.52 -4.43
N ARG A 78 2.16 34.56 -5.21
CA ARG A 78 1.26 34.76 -6.35
C ARG A 78 -0.01 33.95 -6.13
N LEU A 79 -1.14 34.65 -6.09
CA LEU A 79 -2.46 34.03 -6.01
C LEU A 79 -3.08 33.99 -7.39
N PHE A 80 -3.58 32.81 -7.78
CA PHE A 80 -4.35 32.59 -8.98
C PHE A 80 -5.76 32.16 -8.58
N GLU A 81 -6.76 32.85 -9.09
CA GLU A 81 -8.18 32.57 -8.85
C GLU A 81 -8.78 32.01 -10.14
N PHE A 82 -9.31 30.79 -10.08
CA PHE A 82 -9.85 30.09 -11.23
C PHE A 82 -11.34 29.78 -11.07
N GLU A 83 -12.02 29.56 -12.19
CA GLU A 83 -13.33 28.91 -12.17
C GLU A 83 -13.19 27.44 -11.73
N HIS A 84 -14.15 26.96 -10.94
CA HIS A 84 -14.11 25.62 -10.37
C HIS A 84 -14.09 24.55 -11.46
N SER A 85 -12.98 23.81 -11.54
CA SER A 85 -12.79 22.66 -12.43
C SER A 85 -13.06 21.33 -11.74
N GLY A 86 -12.80 21.24 -10.43
CA GLY A 86 -12.88 20.00 -9.65
C GLY A 86 -11.81 18.95 -9.99
N VAL A 87 -10.82 19.31 -10.82
CA VAL A 87 -9.76 18.42 -11.30
C VAL A 87 -8.40 18.90 -10.78
N LEU A 88 -7.93 18.26 -9.72
CA LEU A 88 -6.68 18.62 -9.04
C LEU A 88 -5.46 18.67 -9.98
N SER A 89 -5.30 17.72 -10.90
CA SER A 89 -4.18 17.70 -11.84
C SER A 89 -4.18 18.88 -12.81
N SER A 90 -5.35 19.39 -13.22
CA SER A 90 -5.44 20.59 -14.05
C SER A 90 -4.90 21.80 -13.31
N MET A 91 -5.28 21.95 -12.03
CA MET A 91 -4.74 22.99 -11.14
C MET A 91 -3.22 22.89 -10.99
N LEU A 92 -2.73 21.68 -10.70
CA LEU A 92 -1.29 21.44 -10.54
C LEU A 92 -0.51 21.71 -11.83
N ASN A 93 -1.05 21.34 -13.00
CA ASN A 93 -0.45 21.62 -14.30
C ASN A 93 -0.32 23.13 -14.53
N ARG A 94 -1.36 23.92 -14.21
CA ARG A 94 -1.34 25.39 -14.30
C ARG A 94 -0.30 25.99 -13.37
N LEU A 95 -0.23 25.53 -12.12
CA LEU A 95 0.74 26.02 -11.14
C LEU A 95 2.19 25.65 -11.53
N MET A 96 2.43 24.43 -12.03
CA MET A 96 3.74 24.01 -12.54
C MET A 96 4.19 24.88 -13.73
N ALA A 97 3.27 25.25 -14.61
CA ALA A 97 3.56 26.14 -15.76
C ALA A 97 3.85 27.59 -15.33
N ALA A 98 3.35 28.02 -14.18
CA ALA A 98 3.52 29.38 -13.68
C ALA A 98 4.86 29.63 -12.97
N THR A 99 5.62 28.59 -12.65
CA THR A 99 6.97 28.69 -12.07
C THR A 99 8.03 28.24 -13.09
N THR A 100 9.29 28.68 -12.90
CA THR A 100 10.49 28.17 -13.56
C THR A 100 11.52 27.61 -12.57
N SER A 101 11.19 27.52 -11.27
CA SER A 101 12.12 27.08 -10.24
C SER A 101 12.57 25.63 -10.45
N PRO A 102 13.85 25.31 -10.17
CA PRO A 102 14.38 23.97 -10.40
C PRO A 102 13.76 22.91 -9.48
N LEU A 103 13.27 23.32 -8.30
CA LEU A 103 12.54 22.46 -7.37
C LEU A 103 11.14 23.01 -7.13
N VAL A 104 10.15 22.12 -7.10
CA VAL A 104 8.76 22.48 -6.82
C VAL A 104 8.19 21.63 -5.69
N PHE A 105 7.79 22.29 -4.62
CA PHE A 105 7.16 21.71 -3.45
C PHE A 105 5.65 21.75 -3.66
N ARG A 106 5.02 20.59 -3.85
CA ARG A 106 3.57 20.49 -3.87
C ARG A 106 3.07 20.18 -2.47
N PHE A 107 2.28 21.09 -1.92
CA PHE A 107 1.61 20.91 -0.64
C PHE A 107 0.10 21.06 -0.82
N ASP A 108 -0.66 20.03 -0.48
CA ASP A 108 -2.13 20.15 -0.44
C ASP A 108 -2.51 21.15 0.67
N GLY A 109 -3.54 21.97 0.43
CA GLY A 109 -3.94 23.06 1.35
C GLY A 109 -4.45 22.64 2.72
N ASP A 110 -4.43 21.35 3.05
CA ASP A 110 -4.84 20.76 4.32
C ASP A 110 -3.74 19.91 4.98
N ILE A 111 -2.47 20.16 4.68
CA ILE A 111 -1.34 19.62 5.45
C ILE A 111 -0.80 20.63 6.45
N VAL A 112 -0.11 20.14 7.49
CA VAL A 112 0.72 20.97 8.37
C VAL A 112 2.11 20.37 8.47
N LEU A 113 3.12 21.19 8.23
CA LEU A 113 4.52 20.79 8.32
C LEU A 113 5.02 20.94 9.76
N PHE A 114 5.87 20.02 10.20
CA PHE A 114 6.54 20.07 11.49
C PHE A 114 8.03 20.36 11.30
N GLY A 115 8.55 21.30 12.09
CA GLY A 115 9.95 21.71 12.06
C GLY A 115 10.24 22.81 11.03
N GLU A 116 11.42 23.44 11.17
CA GLU A 116 11.82 24.62 10.40
C GLU A 116 12.86 24.31 9.32
N HIS A 117 13.40 23.09 9.27
CA HIS A 117 14.55 22.72 8.43
C HIS A 117 14.20 21.85 7.21
N TRP A 118 12.91 21.73 6.89
CA TRP A 118 12.44 20.87 5.81
C TRP A 118 12.97 21.33 4.44
N LEU A 119 13.12 22.64 4.23
CA LEU A 119 13.64 23.18 2.98
C LEU A 119 15.10 22.80 2.81
N GLU A 120 15.94 23.06 3.81
CA GLU A 120 17.37 22.76 3.77
C GLU A 120 17.61 21.26 3.62
N SER A 121 16.77 20.43 4.25
CA SER A 121 16.84 18.98 4.04
C SER A 121 16.55 18.63 2.59
N ALA A 122 15.46 19.15 2.02
CA ALA A 122 15.10 18.88 0.63
C ALA A 122 16.19 19.35 -0.35
N LEU A 123 16.70 20.57 -0.19
CA LEU A 123 17.80 21.11 -1.01
C LEU A 123 19.03 20.20 -0.94
N ARG A 124 19.39 19.69 0.25
CA ARG A 124 20.53 18.79 0.42
C ARG A 124 20.33 17.46 -0.32
N HIS A 125 19.15 16.86 -0.27
CA HIS A 125 18.84 15.62 -1.00
C HIS A 125 18.93 15.80 -2.52
N PHE A 126 18.39 16.90 -3.05
CA PHE A 126 18.46 17.16 -4.50
C PHE A 126 19.86 17.59 -4.96
N ALA A 127 20.66 18.19 -4.08
CA ALA A 127 22.06 18.51 -4.36
C ALA A 127 22.96 17.26 -4.34
N SER A 128 22.63 16.25 -3.52
CA SER A 128 23.45 15.03 -3.39
C SER A 128 23.14 13.96 -4.44
N ASP A 129 21.98 14.02 -5.10
CA ASP A 129 21.54 13.01 -6.06
C ASP A 129 20.87 13.65 -7.28
N GLU A 130 21.61 13.74 -8.39
CA GLU A 130 21.12 14.29 -9.65
C GLU A 130 19.96 13.47 -10.25
N ARG A 131 19.84 12.18 -9.90
CA ARG A 131 18.76 11.30 -10.37
C ARG A 131 17.54 11.35 -9.47
N LEU A 132 17.60 12.03 -8.32
CA LEU A 132 16.44 12.22 -7.47
C LEU A 132 15.40 13.07 -8.19
N GLY A 133 14.28 12.45 -8.56
CA GLY A 133 13.14 13.09 -9.19
C GLY A 133 12.11 13.60 -8.18
N VAL A 134 11.90 12.85 -7.09
CA VAL A 134 10.90 13.18 -6.07
C VAL A 134 11.42 12.91 -4.66
N LEU A 135 11.15 13.84 -3.75
CA LEU A 135 11.35 13.69 -2.32
C LEU A 135 10.00 13.76 -1.58
N GLY A 136 9.79 12.85 -0.65
CA GLY A 136 8.65 12.81 0.27
C GLY A 136 9.08 12.86 1.73
N GLY A 137 8.08 12.96 2.61
CA GLY A 137 8.27 12.98 4.05
C GLY A 137 7.58 11.83 4.79
N CYS A 138 7.70 11.87 6.11
CA CYS A 138 6.97 11.03 7.05
C CYS A 138 5.60 11.65 7.37
N GLN A 139 4.54 11.00 6.92
CA GLN A 139 3.17 11.39 7.26
C GLN A 139 2.82 10.87 8.65
N LEU A 140 2.32 11.76 9.51
CA LEU A 140 1.86 11.45 10.86
C LEU A 140 0.34 11.46 10.94
N ALA A 141 -0.20 10.58 11.76
CA ALA A 141 -1.57 10.61 12.23
C ALA A 141 -1.72 11.65 13.36
N PRO A 142 -2.95 12.07 13.69
CA PRO A 142 -3.19 13.01 14.79
C PRO A 142 -2.70 12.53 16.17
N ASP A 143 -2.61 11.21 16.38
CA ASP A 143 -2.06 10.61 17.61
C ASP A 143 -0.53 10.56 17.63
N GLY A 144 0.13 11.06 16.59
CA GLY A 144 1.58 11.07 16.41
C GLY A 144 2.15 9.77 15.86
N SER A 145 1.34 8.76 15.54
CA SER A 145 1.83 7.54 14.86
C SER A 145 2.16 7.82 13.38
N VAL A 146 3.04 7.02 12.80
CA VAL A 146 3.40 7.09 11.38
C VAL A 146 2.26 6.49 10.55
N LEU A 147 1.74 7.25 9.59
CA LEU A 147 0.82 6.77 8.55
C LEU A 147 1.57 6.18 7.35
N GLY A 148 2.73 6.76 7.01
CA GLY A 148 3.58 6.24 5.95
C GLY A 148 4.82 7.09 5.69
N LEU A 149 5.89 6.42 5.27
CA LEU A 149 7.14 7.00 4.79
C LEU A 149 7.35 6.62 3.32
N GLY A 150 6.45 7.11 2.48
CA GLY A 150 6.31 6.61 1.12
C GLY A 150 5.72 5.20 1.05
N ASP A 151 5.58 4.71 -0.17
CA ASP A 151 4.82 3.50 -0.46
C ASP A 151 5.60 2.55 -1.35
N LEU A 152 5.33 1.26 -1.20
CA LEU A 152 5.69 0.24 -2.16
C LEU A 152 4.55 0.06 -3.17
N LEU A 153 4.90 0.00 -4.45
CA LEU A 153 3.99 -0.14 -5.59
C LEU A 153 4.40 -1.31 -6.49
N PHE A 154 5.70 -1.57 -6.62
CA PHE A 154 6.27 -2.64 -7.44
C PHE A 154 6.64 -3.87 -6.58
N HIS A 155 5.99 -4.04 -5.43
CA HIS A 155 6.27 -5.12 -4.48
C HIS A 155 5.22 -6.24 -4.58
N PRO A 156 5.61 -7.53 -4.53
CA PRO A 156 4.67 -8.65 -4.62
C PRO A 156 3.55 -8.63 -3.58
N HIS A 157 3.80 -8.10 -2.38
CA HIS A 157 2.80 -8.00 -1.32
C HIS A 157 1.78 -6.87 -1.53
N GLY A 158 1.83 -6.18 -2.67
CA GLY A 158 0.88 -5.15 -3.08
C GLY A 158 1.25 -3.74 -2.61
N TYR A 159 0.27 -2.84 -2.61
CA TYR A 159 0.47 -1.45 -2.20
C TYR A 159 0.60 -1.34 -0.68
N GLN A 160 1.78 -0.92 -0.19
CA GLN A 160 2.10 -0.90 1.24
C GLN A 160 2.62 0.47 1.67
N HIS A 161 2.08 0.97 2.79
CA HIS A 161 2.58 2.16 3.46
C HIS A 161 3.77 1.80 4.36
N LEU A 162 4.96 2.29 4.04
CA LEU A 162 6.18 1.94 4.78
C LEU A 162 6.15 2.56 6.18
N GLY A 163 6.41 1.73 7.20
CA GLY A 163 6.50 2.17 8.60
C GLY A 163 5.15 2.51 9.25
N ALA A 164 4.03 2.21 8.59
CA ALA A 164 2.69 2.48 9.12
C ALA A 164 2.46 1.81 10.49
N GLY A 165 2.03 2.59 11.47
CA GLY A 165 1.78 2.15 12.86
C GLY A 165 2.97 2.33 13.80
N LEU A 166 4.14 2.79 13.32
CA LEU A 166 5.25 3.13 14.21
C LEU A 166 4.96 4.38 15.04
N PRO A 167 5.57 4.53 16.23
CA PRO A 167 5.57 5.80 16.93
C PRO A 167 6.22 6.89 16.07
N GLY A 168 5.69 8.12 16.09
CA GLY A 168 6.31 9.23 15.37
C GLY A 168 7.72 9.56 15.84
N THR A 169 8.09 9.19 17.07
CA THR A 169 9.47 9.32 17.57
C THR A 169 10.46 8.33 16.95
N PHE A 170 9.98 7.33 16.19
CA PHE A 170 10.82 6.36 15.54
C PHE A 170 11.73 7.04 14.51
N SER A 171 13.01 6.69 14.53
CA SER A 171 14.06 7.25 13.68
C SER A 171 14.62 6.15 12.80
N PHE A 172 14.83 6.47 11.53
CA PHE A 172 15.36 5.59 10.49
C PHE A 172 16.11 6.46 9.50
N ASP A 173 16.93 5.84 8.65
CA ASP A 173 17.61 6.56 7.59
C ASP A 173 16.64 6.84 6.42
N PRO A 174 16.91 7.88 5.61
CA PRO A 174 16.20 8.07 4.35
C PRO A 174 16.26 6.81 3.48
N LEU A 175 15.14 6.43 2.88
CA LEU A 175 15.02 5.25 2.03
C LEU A 175 14.44 5.58 0.66
N GLU A 176 14.55 4.64 -0.29
CA GLU A 176 13.94 4.75 -1.61
C GLU A 176 12.59 4.00 -1.63
N PRO A 177 11.44 4.72 -1.54
CA PRO A 177 10.14 4.11 -1.76
C PRO A 177 9.86 3.96 -3.26
N ASP A 178 8.81 3.23 -3.62
CA ASP A 178 8.35 3.22 -4.99
C ASP A 178 7.59 4.51 -5.34
N HIS A 179 6.71 4.96 -4.44
CA HIS A 179 5.84 6.13 -4.59
C HIS A 179 5.93 7.04 -3.35
N VAL A 180 5.69 8.33 -3.56
CA VAL A 180 5.56 9.35 -2.50
C VAL A 180 4.16 9.92 -2.54
N MET A 181 3.52 10.04 -1.37
CA MET A 181 2.17 10.57 -1.26
C MET A 181 2.06 12.01 -1.76
N GLY A 182 1.02 12.27 -2.56
CA GLY A 182 0.88 13.53 -3.29
C GLY A 182 0.57 14.77 -2.44
N CYS A 183 0.16 14.62 -1.19
CA CYS A 183 -0.17 15.76 -0.33
C CYS A 183 1.07 16.53 0.14
N CYS A 184 2.23 15.88 0.23
CA CYS A 184 3.52 16.50 0.51
C CYS A 184 4.58 15.89 -0.44
N HIS A 185 4.77 16.53 -1.59
CA HIS A 185 5.49 15.93 -2.72
C HIS A 185 6.42 16.96 -3.38
N ILE A 186 7.72 16.77 -3.25
CA ILE A 186 8.74 17.71 -3.72
C ILE A 186 9.37 17.17 -4.99
N MET A 187 9.37 17.93 -6.07
CA MET A 187 9.77 17.47 -7.40
C MET A 187 10.96 18.25 -7.95
N ARG A 188 11.88 17.54 -8.60
CA ARG A 188 12.82 18.16 -9.53
C ARG A 188 12.07 18.53 -10.80
N ARG A 189 12.14 19.80 -11.20
CA ARG A 189 11.45 20.31 -12.37
C ARG A 189 11.85 19.58 -13.65
N SER A 190 13.14 19.37 -13.87
CA SER A 190 13.64 18.66 -15.06
C SER A 190 13.11 17.21 -15.13
N ALA A 191 12.85 16.57 -13.99
CA ALA A 191 12.23 15.25 -13.95
C ALA A 191 10.78 15.32 -14.43
N PHE A 192 9.99 16.27 -13.93
CA PHE A 192 8.62 16.50 -14.38
C PHE A 192 8.55 16.85 -15.87
N GLU A 193 9.40 17.75 -16.36
CA GLU A 193 9.46 18.14 -17.77
C GLU A 193 9.82 16.95 -18.69
N SER A 194 10.70 16.05 -18.24
CA SER A 194 11.11 14.88 -19.03
C SER A 194 9.98 13.86 -19.26
N ILE A 195 8.96 13.83 -18.41
CA ILE A 195 7.85 12.87 -18.49
C ILE A 195 6.50 13.51 -18.85
N GLY A 196 6.46 14.85 -18.94
CA GLY A 196 5.25 15.62 -19.20
C GLY A 196 4.31 15.75 -18.01
N ALA A 197 3.25 16.53 -18.24
CA ALA A 197 2.27 16.96 -17.26
C ALA A 197 1.52 15.80 -16.54
N TYR A 198 0.75 16.12 -15.50
CA TYR A 198 -0.21 15.18 -14.92
C TYR A 198 -1.31 14.84 -15.93
N ASP A 199 -1.74 13.57 -15.92
CA ASP A 199 -2.86 13.10 -16.72
C ASP A 199 -4.19 13.51 -16.07
N GLU A 200 -4.87 14.49 -16.66
CA GLU A 200 -6.09 15.07 -16.11
C GLU A 200 -7.27 14.10 -16.06
N SER A 201 -7.19 12.96 -16.76
CA SER A 201 -8.21 11.92 -16.72
C SER A 201 -8.15 11.04 -15.46
N ILE A 202 -7.00 10.99 -14.75
CA ILE A 202 -6.82 10.16 -13.54
C ILE A 202 -7.18 10.97 -12.29
N LEU A 203 -8.46 11.17 -12.00
CA LEU A 203 -8.91 12.06 -10.90
C LEU A 203 -8.26 11.77 -9.52
N ARG A 204 -8.01 10.50 -9.19
CA ARG A 204 -7.33 10.04 -7.96
C ARG A 204 -6.23 9.02 -8.28
N GLY A 205 -5.04 9.25 -7.73
CA GLY A 205 -3.84 8.46 -8.05
C GLY A 205 -2.91 9.12 -9.08
N GLN A 206 -3.07 10.43 -9.30
CA GLN A 206 -2.25 11.28 -10.17
C GLN A 206 -0.74 11.06 -9.97
N THR A 207 -0.30 10.96 -8.71
CA THR A 207 1.11 10.75 -8.34
C THR A 207 1.57 9.32 -8.53
N VAL A 208 0.66 8.34 -8.48
CA VAL A 208 0.98 6.94 -8.80
C VAL A 208 1.32 6.81 -10.29
N ASP A 209 0.50 7.43 -11.17
CA ASP A 209 0.81 7.53 -12.59
C ASP A 209 2.13 8.26 -12.86
N LEU A 210 2.33 9.41 -12.22
CA LEU A 210 3.55 10.20 -12.33
C LEU A 210 4.78 9.36 -11.93
N THR A 211 4.72 8.66 -10.81
CA THR A 211 5.79 7.78 -10.31
C THR A 211 6.14 6.68 -11.30
N VAL A 212 5.15 6.01 -11.90
CA VAL A 212 5.43 4.97 -12.91
C VAL A 212 6.21 5.57 -14.09
N ARG A 213 5.78 6.74 -14.60
CA ARG A 213 6.49 7.45 -15.69
C ARG A 213 7.90 7.89 -15.30
N LEU A 214 8.07 8.46 -14.10
CA LEU A 214 9.36 8.90 -13.57
C LEU A 214 10.35 7.74 -13.51
N ARG A 215 9.92 6.60 -12.96
CA ARG A 215 10.78 5.42 -12.85
C ARG A 215 11.10 4.80 -14.22
N GLN A 216 10.14 4.79 -15.16
CA GLN A 216 10.42 4.39 -16.55
C GLN A 216 11.49 5.27 -17.21
N ALA A 217 11.50 6.57 -16.90
CA ALA A 217 12.51 7.53 -17.36
C ALA A 217 13.84 7.46 -16.55
N GLY A 218 13.94 6.58 -15.55
CA GLY A 218 15.16 6.35 -14.77
C GLY A 218 15.35 7.28 -13.57
N TRP A 219 14.34 8.06 -13.19
CA TRP A 219 14.37 8.88 -11.97
C TRP A 219 14.15 8.02 -10.72
N THR A 220 14.80 8.43 -9.63
CA THR A 220 14.64 7.82 -8.30
C THR A 220 13.73 8.67 -7.43
N LEU A 221 13.22 8.04 -6.36
CA LEU A 221 12.42 8.68 -5.33
C LEU A 221 13.10 8.47 -3.98
N ARG A 222 12.88 9.39 -3.04
CA ARG A 222 13.38 9.26 -1.67
C ARG A 222 12.33 9.71 -0.68
N ALA A 223 12.30 9.10 0.49
CA ALA A 223 11.52 9.58 1.62
C ALA A 223 12.46 9.95 2.77
N ASP A 224 12.29 11.16 3.30
CA ASP A 224 13.07 11.69 4.41
C ASP A 224 12.27 11.62 5.73
N PRO A 225 12.70 10.82 6.71
CA PRO A 225 12.08 10.72 8.04
C PRO A 225 11.92 12.05 8.76
N SER A 226 12.84 12.98 8.51
CA SER A 226 12.91 14.27 9.21
C SER A 226 11.91 15.28 8.66
N LEU A 227 11.48 15.11 7.41
CA LEU A 227 10.40 15.88 6.81
C LEU A 227 9.06 15.35 7.33
N ARG A 228 8.55 15.93 8.42
CA ARG A 228 7.35 15.44 9.09
C ARG A 228 6.15 16.33 8.81
N TYR A 229 5.01 15.72 8.56
CA TYR A 229 3.78 16.46 8.31
C TYR A 229 2.54 15.67 8.74
N GLU A 230 1.46 16.38 9.03
CA GLU A 230 0.15 15.81 9.25
C GLU A 230 -0.76 16.18 8.07
N HIS A 231 -1.54 15.22 7.56
CA HIS A 231 -2.60 15.51 6.60
C HIS A 231 -3.94 15.62 7.34
N ARG A 232 -4.48 16.83 7.46
CA ARG A 232 -5.69 17.13 8.25
C ARG A 232 -6.99 16.82 7.50
N LEU A 233 -6.95 15.82 6.61
CA LEU A 233 -8.10 15.33 5.86
C LEU A 233 -9.28 14.96 6.78
N ALA A 234 -9.01 14.39 7.95
CA ALA A 234 -10.04 14.00 8.92
C ALA A 234 -10.76 15.19 9.58
N LEU A 235 -10.17 16.40 9.53
CA LEU A 235 -10.78 17.62 10.07
C LEU A 235 -11.70 18.31 9.06
N ARG A 236 -11.69 17.85 7.80
CA ARG A 236 -12.39 18.47 6.68
C ARG A 236 -13.78 17.87 6.47
N ARG A 237 -14.79 18.73 6.32
CA ARG A 237 -16.13 18.33 5.87
C ARG A 237 -16.09 17.80 4.44
N ASN A 238 -16.98 16.86 4.11
CA ASN A 238 -17.12 16.37 2.75
C ASN A 238 -17.37 17.51 1.76
N ARG A 239 -16.48 17.64 0.77
CA ARG A 239 -16.61 18.59 -0.33
C ARG A 239 -17.31 17.92 -1.51
N PRO A 240 -18.22 18.60 -2.21
CA PRO A 240 -18.80 18.08 -3.43
C PRO A 240 -17.74 18.04 -4.54
N SER A 241 -17.00 16.94 -4.65
CA SER A 241 -16.02 16.71 -5.72
C SER A 241 -16.38 15.45 -6.48
N ARG A 242 -16.33 15.50 -7.81
CA ARG A 242 -16.43 14.29 -8.67
C ARG A 242 -15.35 13.28 -8.33
N SER A 243 -14.17 13.75 -7.94
CA SER A 243 -12.97 12.95 -7.71
C SER A 243 -13.04 12.10 -6.43
N ASP A 244 -13.76 12.57 -5.40
CA ASP A 244 -13.88 11.89 -4.09
C ASP A 244 -15.07 10.95 -3.98
N ARG A 245 -15.97 10.95 -4.97
CA ARG A 245 -17.09 10.00 -5.02
C ARG A 245 -16.61 8.60 -5.41
N PRO A 246 -17.31 7.53 -4.97
CA PRO A 246 -17.00 6.16 -5.38
C PRO A 246 -16.86 6.00 -6.90
N GLU A 247 -17.69 6.68 -7.70
CA GLU A 247 -17.63 6.66 -9.16
C GLU A 247 -16.34 7.30 -9.70
N GLY A 248 -15.86 8.38 -9.08
CA GLY A 248 -14.61 9.04 -9.44
C GLY A 248 -13.39 8.18 -9.12
N ILE A 249 -13.42 7.48 -7.98
CA ILE A 249 -12.38 6.52 -7.59
C ILE A 249 -12.36 5.34 -8.57
N LYS A 250 -13.52 4.75 -8.87
CA LYS A 250 -13.65 3.66 -9.86
C LYS A 250 -13.19 4.12 -11.25
N HIS A 251 -13.57 5.32 -11.67
CA HIS A 251 -13.13 5.91 -12.93
C HIS A 251 -11.60 6.01 -12.99
N SER A 252 -10.97 6.54 -11.94
CA SER A 252 -9.52 6.70 -11.90
C SER A 252 -8.77 5.36 -11.90
N ARG A 253 -9.29 4.37 -11.18
CA ARG A 253 -8.74 3.00 -11.20
C ARG A 253 -8.83 2.39 -12.59
N ARG A 254 -9.98 2.54 -13.27
CA ARG A 254 -10.17 2.06 -14.64
C ARG A 254 -9.22 2.74 -15.63
N ILE A 255 -9.11 4.07 -15.61
CA ILE A 255 -8.17 4.79 -16.49
C ILE A 255 -6.73 4.36 -16.23
N PHE A 256 -6.33 4.23 -14.96
CA PHE A 256 -5.00 3.73 -14.62
C PHE A 256 -4.77 2.32 -15.19
N HIS A 257 -5.72 1.42 -15.00
CA HIS A 257 -5.64 0.06 -15.52
C HIS A 257 -5.61 0.02 -17.05
N GLU A 258 -6.41 0.83 -17.75
CA GLU A 258 -6.38 0.94 -19.22
C GLU A 258 -5.01 1.44 -19.72
N LYS A 259 -4.39 2.38 -19.00
CA LYS A 259 -3.09 2.95 -19.36
C LYS A 259 -1.91 2.02 -19.10
N TRP A 260 -1.96 1.31 -17.98
CA TRP A 260 -0.83 0.54 -17.45
C TRP A 260 -1.01 -0.98 -17.53
N GLY A 261 -2.22 -1.49 -17.72
CA GLY A 261 -2.48 -2.93 -17.83
C GLY A 261 -2.36 -3.72 -16.53
N PHE A 262 -2.30 -3.06 -15.37
CA PHE A 262 -2.29 -3.70 -14.05
C PHE A 262 -3.06 -2.86 -13.02
N ASP A 263 -3.50 -3.48 -11.91
CA ASP A 263 -4.14 -2.76 -10.78
C ASP A 263 -3.05 -2.18 -9.84
N ARG A 264 -3.14 -0.89 -9.51
CA ARG A 264 -2.16 -0.21 -8.64
C ARG A 264 -2.24 -0.56 -7.15
N LEU A 265 -3.33 -1.17 -6.69
CA LEU A 265 -3.55 -1.54 -5.29
C LEU A 265 -3.25 -3.03 -5.06
N CYS A 266 -3.52 -3.86 -6.06
CA CYS A 266 -3.22 -5.30 -6.08
C CYS A 266 -2.55 -5.69 -7.41
N PRO A 267 -1.29 -5.29 -7.62
CA PRO A 267 -0.58 -5.56 -8.87
C PRO A 267 -0.35 -7.06 -9.07
N ASP A 268 -0.77 -7.55 -10.23
CA ASP A 268 -0.33 -8.83 -10.75
C ASP A 268 1.08 -8.67 -11.28
N MET A 269 2.05 -9.32 -10.64
CA MET A 269 3.47 -9.06 -10.88
C MET A 269 3.90 -9.47 -12.29
N ASP A 270 3.24 -10.44 -12.90
CA ASP A 270 3.50 -10.86 -14.27
C ASP A 270 2.96 -9.84 -15.28
N GLN A 271 1.76 -9.31 -15.04
CA GLN A 271 1.20 -8.21 -15.86
C GLN A 271 2.07 -6.95 -15.77
N MET A 272 2.51 -6.62 -14.55
CA MET A 272 3.37 -5.46 -14.30
C MET A 272 4.72 -5.62 -15.00
N ARG A 273 5.36 -6.79 -14.91
CA ARG A 273 6.59 -7.13 -15.64
C ARG A 273 6.39 -7.07 -17.15
N ALA A 274 5.30 -7.63 -17.67
CA ALA A 274 4.99 -7.59 -19.10
C ALA A 274 4.82 -6.15 -19.60
N ARG A 275 4.22 -5.25 -18.81
CA ARG A 275 4.06 -3.84 -19.17
C ARG A 275 5.34 -3.03 -19.07
N LEU A 276 6.08 -3.19 -17.96
CA LEU A 276 7.13 -2.25 -17.55
C LEU A 276 8.55 -2.79 -17.76
N GLY A 277 8.69 -4.08 -18.03
CA GLY A 277 9.96 -4.76 -18.20
C GLY A 277 10.62 -5.17 -16.88
N THR A 278 11.48 -6.18 -16.96
CA THR A 278 12.18 -6.77 -15.81
C THR A 278 13.20 -5.85 -15.16
N LYS A 279 13.66 -4.81 -15.87
CA LYS A 279 14.56 -3.80 -15.30
C LYS A 279 13.86 -2.99 -14.20
N LEU A 280 12.60 -2.64 -14.41
CA LEU A 280 11.83 -1.85 -13.44
C LEU A 280 11.11 -2.75 -12.42
N VAL A 281 10.69 -3.93 -12.86
CA VAL A 281 10.02 -4.93 -12.01
C VAL A 281 10.83 -6.22 -12.06
N PRO A 282 11.91 -6.36 -11.30
CA PRO A 282 12.70 -7.57 -11.31
C PRO A 282 11.87 -8.79 -10.84
N PRO A 283 12.22 -10.01 -11.27
CA PRO A 283 11.71 -11.22 -10.64
C PRO A 283 11.96 -11.17 -9.13
N ALA A 284 10.97 -11.58 -8.34
CA ALA A 284 11.13 -11.56 -6.91
C ALA A 284 11.94 -12.79 -6.47
N GLU A 285 12.99 -12.54 -5.71
CA GLU A 285 13.85 -13.59 -5.14
C GLU A 285 13.54 -13.75 -3.66
N LEU A 286 13.48 -15.00 -3.20
CA LEU A 286 13.36 -15.28 -1.78
C LEU A 286 14.73 -15.12 -1.12
N PRO A 287 14.78 -14.67 0.14
CA PRO A 287 16.01 -14.68 0.92
C PRO A 287 16.68 -16.06 0.90
N GLU A 288 18.01 -16.07 0.84
CA GLU A 288 18.80 -17.30 0.86
C GLU A 288 18.45 -18.16 2.09
N GLY A 289 18.21 -19.46 1.88
CA GLY A 289 17.81 -20.39 2.94
C GLY A 289 16.32 -20.41 3.29
N LEU A 290 15.49 -19.49 2.77
CA LEU A 290 14.05 -19.52 2.99
C LEU A 290 13.38 -20.48 1.99
N SER A 291 12.72 -21.52 2.51
CA SER A 291 12.00 -22.50 1.70
C SER A 291 10.67 -21.94 1.18
N ARG A 292 10.27 -22.33 -0.03
CA ARG A 292 8.90 -22.09 -0.56
C ARG A 292 7.82 -22.94 0.11
N THR A 293 8.19 -24.00 0.82
CA THR A 293 7.22 -24.84 1.54
C THR A 293 6.58 -24.14 2.71
N GLY A 294 5.28 -24.36 2.86
CA GLY A 294 4.50 -23.80 3.94
C GLY A 294 4.81 -24.34 5.32
N ILE A 295 5.17 -25.63 5.40
CA ILE A 295 5.35 -26.35 6.66
C ILE A 295 6.79 -26.86 6.74
N ASP A 296 7.56 -26.30 7.68
CA ASP A 296 8.77 -26.93 8.19
C ASP A 296 8.39 -28.08 9.14
N SER A 297 9.25 -29.08 9.26
CA SER A 297 9.02 -30.35 9.97
C SER A 297 8.81 -30.28 11.50
N ASP A 298 8.43 -29.12 12.02
CA ASP A 298 8.17 -28.87 13.44
C ASP A 298 6.84 -29.50 13.88
N SER A 299 6.92 -30.43 14.83
CA SER A 299 5.77 -31.14 15.38
C SER A 299 4.75 -30.23 16.06
N GLU A 300 5.18 -29.10 16.63
CA GLU A 300 4.28 -28.19 17.36
C GLU A 300 3.38 -27.40 16.39
N ALA A 301 3.95 -26.87 15.31
CA ALA A 301 3.19 -26.20 14.26
C ALA A 301 2.14 -27.12 13.62
N LEU A 302 2.51 -28.39 13.38
CA LEU A 302 1.61 -29.42 12.84
C LEU A 302 0.38 -29.67 13.74
N GLU A 303 0.56 -29.70 15.07
CA GLU A 303 -0.54 -29.87 16.03
C GLU A 303 -1.55 -28.72 15.93
N ASN A 304 -1.06 -27.48 15.82
CA ASN A 304 -1.88 -26.29 15.65
C ASN A 304 -2.71 -26.33 14.36
N ARG A 305 -2.12 -26.71 13.22
CA ARG A 305 -2.86 -26.83 11.94
C ARG A 305 -3.89 -27.94 11.99
N ALA A 306 -3.52 -29.10 12.54
CA ALA A 306 -4.46 -30.21 12.69
C ALA A 306 -5.64 -29.82 13.58
N HIS A 307 -5.39 -29.10 14.68
CA HIS A 307 -6.44 -28.57 15.55
C HIS A 307 -7.36 -27.57 14.83
N LEU A 308 -6.77 -26.65 14.06
CA LEU A 308 -7.48 -25.65 13.27
C LEU A 308 -8.46 -26.28 12.28
N VAL A 309 -7.97 -27.21 11.45
CA VAL A 309 -8.78 -27.91 10.46
C VAL A 309 -9.88 -28.72 11.13
N ARG A 310 -9.56 -29.52 12.16
CA ARG A 310 -10.54 -30.39 12.82
C ARG A 310 -11.67 -29.63 13.50
N ASN A 311 -11.44 -28.40 13.95
CA ASN A 311 -12.50 -27.55 14.52
C ASN A 311 -13.47 -26.99 13.48
N LEU A 312 -13.10 -27.00 12.20
CA LEU A 312 -13.92 -26.51 11.09
C LEU A 312 -14.70 -27.64 10.41
N VAL A 313 -14.27 -28.89 10.58
CA VAL A 313 -14.96 -30.09 10.05
C VAL A 313 -16.16 -30.44 10.93
N VAL A 314 -17.30 -30.70 10.28
CA VAL A 314 -18.52 -31.17 10.94
C VAL A 314 -18.52 -32.70 10.96
N PRO A 315 -18.64 -33.37 12.12
CA PRO A 315 -18.70 -34.83 12.19
C PRO A 315 -19.85 -35.41 11.35
N GLY A 316 -19.61 -36.52 10.66
CA GLY A 316 -20.59 -37.19 9.82
C GLY A 316 -20.72 -36.64 8.40
N ARG A 317 -19.88 -35.67 7.99
CA ARG A 317 -19.91 -35.06 6.65
C ARG A 317 -18.50 -35.03 6.05
N PRO A 318 -18.27 -35.74 4.93
CA PRO A 318 -17.01 -35.64 4.20
C PRO A 318 -16.70 -34.20 3.80
N VAL A 319 -15.46 -33.74 4.06
CA VAL A 319 -14.99 -32.40 3.66
C VAL A 319 -13.79 -32.54 2.72
N ARG A 320 -13.83 -31.83 1.58
CA ARG A 320 -12.71 -31.77 0.63
C ARG A 320 -11.77 -30.65 1.02
N ILE A 321 -10.53 -31.00 1.37
CA ILE A 321 -9.51 -30.06 1.82
C ILE A 321 -8.40 -29.97 0.77
N GLY A 322 -8.07 -28.76 0.33
CA GLY A 322 -6.87 -28.48 -0.44
C GLY A 322 -5.80 -27.89 0.47
N SER A 323 -4.65 -28.56 0.59
CA SER A 323 -3.51 -28.09 1.40
C SER A 323 -2.43 -27.53 0.48
N PHE A 324 -2.26 -26.21 0.50
CA PHE A 324 -1.29 -25.48 -0.31
C PHE A 324 0.05 -25.37 0.41
N GLY A 325 1.14 -25.74 -0.29
CA GLY A 325 2.48 -25.73 0.27
C GLY A 325 2.69 -26.84 1.29
N SER A 326 2.10 -28.01 1.04
CA SER A 326 2.06 -29.17 1.96
C SER A 326 3.42 -29.68 2.41
N GLY A 327 4.51 -29.31 1.73
CA GLY A 327 5.85 -29.72 2.13
C GLY A 327 6.03 -31.22 2.14
N ASP A 328 6.45 -31.77 3.26
CA ASP A 328 6.77 -33.20 3.40
C ASP A 328 5.54 -34.08 3.71
N GLY A 329 4.32 -33.55 3.63
CA GLY A 329 3.09 -34.32 3.72
C GLY A 329 2.68 -34.75 5.13
N ARG A 330 3.40 -34.33 6.18
CA ARG A 330 3.12 -34.74 7.57
C ARG A 330 1.75 -34.27 8.06
N LEU A 331 1.36 -33.04 7.71
CA LEU A 331 0.06 -32.52 8.10
C LEU A 331 -1.06 -33.31 7.45
N GLU A 332 -0.96 -33.54 6.15
CA GLU A 332 -1.97 -34.23 5.36
C GLU A 332 -2.12 -35.68 5.82
N THR A 333 -1.01 -36.34 6.12
CA THR A 333 -1.00 -37.69 6.71
C THR A 333 -1.69 -37.70 8.09
N ALA A 334 -1.50 -36.67 8.91
CA ALA A 334 -2.15 -36.55 10.22
C ALA A 334 -3.64 -36.16 10.13
N LEU A 335 -4.04 -35.49 9.05
CA LEU A 335 -5.42 -35.09 8.77
C LEU A 335 -6.22 -36.22 8.11
N ALA A 336 -5.58 -37.10 7.35
CA ALA A 336 -6.21 -38.27 6.77
C ALA A 336 -6.71 -39.21 7.88
N ARG A 337 -7.98 -39.07 8.20
CA ARG A 337 -8.80 -39.92 9.07
C ARG A 337 -10.17 -40.02 8.41
N ASP A 338 -11.00 -40.96 8.86
CA ASP A 338 -12.36 -41.11 8.33
C ASP A 338 -13.07 -39.74 8.29
N GLU A 339 -13.68 -39.42 7.13
CA GLU A 339 -14.42 -38.18 6.82
C GLU A 339 -13.60 -36.95 6.36
N ILE A 340 -12.27 -37.00 6.31
CA ILE A 340 -11.45 -35.90 5.74
C ILE A 340 -10.79 -36.34 4.43
N LEU A 341 -11.14 -35.67 3.33
CA LEU A 341 -10.58 -35.91 1.99
C LEU A 341 -9.56 -34.82 1.67
N VAL A 342 -8.29 -35.06 2.01
CA VAL A 342 -7.21 -34.10 1.79
C VAL A 342 -6.54 -34.32 0.43
N THR A 343 -6.30 -33.23 -0.31
CA THR A 343 -5.42 -33.17 -1.48
C THR A 343 -4.24 -32.25 -1.18
N SER A 344 -3.02 -32.76 -1.34
CA SER A 344 -1.78 -32.00 -1.20
C SER A 344 -1.43 -31.33 -2.53
N LEU A 345 -1.16 -30.02 -2.46
CA LEU A 345 -0.76 -29.17 -3.57
C LEU A 345 0.58 -28.51 -3.22
N GLU A 346 1.62 -28.80 -4.00
CA GLU A 346 3.00 -28.37 -3.72
C GLU A 346 3.74 -28.05 -5.02
N ASP A 347 4.49 -26.95 -5.05
CA ASP A 347 5.24 -26.51 -6.25
C ASP A 347 6.64 -27.15 -6.36
N ARG A 348 7.11 -27.82 -5.30
CA ARG A 348 8.41 -28.50 -5.28
C ARG A 348 8.29 -30.02 -5.43
N PRO A 349 8.78 -30.60 -6.56
CA PRO A 349 8.78 -32.04 -6.77
C PRO A 349 9.42 -32.86 -5.63
N SER A 350 10.55 -32.40 -5.10
CA SER A 350 11.27 -33.10 -4.02
C SER A 350 10.48 -33.17 -2.70
N SER A 351 9.63 -32.19 -2.43
CA SER A 351 8.74 -32.19 -1.26
C SER A 351 7.62 -33.20 -1.44
N VAL A 352 7.03 -33.25 -2.63
CA VAL A 352 6.03 -34.27 -2.99
C VAL A 352 6.60 -35.69 -2.92
N ASP A 353 7.84 -35.91 -3.35
CA ASP A 353 8.50 -37.23 -3.25
C ASP A 353 8.69 -37.66 -1.78
N SER A 354 9.09 -36.72 -0.91
CA SER A 354 9.15 -36.96 0.55
C SER A 354 7.78 -37.30 1.11
N ALA A 355 6.74 -36.56 0.71
CA ALA A 355 5.37 -36.75 1.16
C ALA A 355 4.78 -38.10 0.75
N ARG A 356 5.03 -38.54 -0.49
CA ARG A 356 4.66 -39.88 -0.96
C ARG A 356 5.40 -40.99 -0.22
N SER A 357 6.66 -40.76 0.12
CA SER A 357 7.46 -41.72 0.89
C SER A 357 6.89 -41.90 2.30
N LEU A 358 6.53 -40.80 2.97
CA LEU A 358 5.85 -40.83 4.27
C LEU A 358 4.48 -41.52 4.19
N ALA A 359 3.68 -41.19 3.17
CA ALA A 359 2.35 -41.78 2.98
C ALA A 359 2.40 -43.30 2.76
N ALA A 360 3.50 -43.84 2.21
CA ALA A 360 3.68 -45.29 2.06
C ALA A 360 3.75 -46.05 3.39
N GLU A 361 4.07 -45.37 4.50
CA GLU A 361 4.01 -45.92 5.86
C GLU A 361 2.57 -46.03 6.40
N HIS A 362 1.60 -45.38 5.73
CA HIS A 362 0.19 -45.30 6.11
C HIS A 362 -0.72 -45.68 4.93
N PRO A 363 -0.71 -46.95 4.48
CA PRO A 363 -1.35 -47.37 3.22
C PRO A 363 -2.87 -47.24 3.19
N ASP A 364 -3.51 -47.11 4.36
CA ASP A 364 -4.95 -46.92 4.48
C ASP A 364 -5.38 -45.49 4.08
N HIS A 365 -4.45 -44.53 4.07
CA HIS A 365 -4.72 -43.15 3.70
C HIS A 365 -4.59 -42.95 2.18
N ARG A 366 -5.68 -42.53 1.53
CA ARG A 366 -5.68 -42.20 0.09
C ARG A 366 -5.58 -40.70 -0.12
N ILE A 367 -4.37 -40.16 -0.01
CA ILE A 367 -4.08 -38.73 -0.20
C ILE A 367 -3.46 -38.53 -1.59
N PRO A 368 -4.06 -37.72 -2.49
CA PRO A 368 -3.39 -37.28 -3.70
C PRO A 368 -2.33 -36.23 -3.36
N TYR A 369 -1.06 -36.51 -3.68
CA TYR A 369 0.06 -35.57 -3.59
C TYR A 369 0.43 -35.09 -4.99
N LEU A 370 0.09 -33.84 -5.30
CA LEU A 370 0.21 -33.26 -6.64
C LEU A 370 1.34 -32.23 -6.68
N VAL A 371 2.15 -32.30 -7.74
CA VAL A 371 3.12 -31.25 -8.09
C VAL A 371 2.39 -30.25 -8.98
N GLU A 372 2.18 -29.03 -8.50
CA GLU A 372 1.31 -28.03 -9.15
C GLU A 372 1.94 -26.64 -9.10
N ASP A 373 1.63 -25.79 -10.08
CA ASP A 373 1.80 -24.34 -9.92
C ASP A 373 0.67 -23.83 -9.01
N LEU A 374 1.01 -23.33 -7.82
CA LEU A 374 0.01 -22.90 -6.84
C LEU A 374 -0.76 -21.64 -7.28
N ALA A 375 -0.34 -20.96 -8.35
CA ALA A 375 -1.12 -19.90 -8.99
C ALA A 375 -1.93 -20.39 -10.21
N GLN A 376 -1.79 -21.66 -10.59
CA GLN A 376 -2.47 -22.26 -11.75
C GLN A 376 -2.60 -23.80 -11.62
N VAL A 377 -3.37 -24.25 -10.62
CA VAL A 377 -3.57 -25.65 -10.28
C VAL A 377 -4.46 -26.35 -11.31
N GLN A 378 -4.09 -27.54 -11.75
CA GLN A 378 -4.82 -28.32 -12.75
C GLN A 378 -6.01 -29.10 -12.17
N LEU A 379 -6.87 -28.42 -11.41
CA LEU A 379 -8.11 -28.97 -10.84
C LEU A 379 -9.34 -28.13 -11.25
N PRO A 380 -10.54 -28.73 -11.32
CA PRO A 380 -11.77 -27.99 -11.62
C PRO A 380 -12.08 -26.89 -10.60
N ASP A 381 -12.91 -25.91 -11.01
CA ASP A 381 -13.48 -24.93 -10.09
C ASP A 381 -14.26 -25.63 -8.96
N ASP A 382 -14.44 -24.96 -7.82
CA ASP A 382 -15.20 -25.49 -6.66
C ASP A 382 -14.71 -26.86 -6.14
N SER A 383 -13.44 -27.17 -6.33
CA SER A 383 -12.83 -28.44 -5.92
C SER A 383 -12.77 -28.65 -4.41
N PHE A 384 -12.73 -27.58 -3.61
CA PHE A 384 -12.50 -27.67 -2.17
C PHE A 384 -13.55 -26.93 -1.34
N ASP A 385 -13.90 -27.52 -0.19
CA ASP A 385 -14.77 -26.92 0.81
C ASP A 385 -13.95 -26.16 1.88
N LEU A 386 -12.67 -26.54 2.03
CA LEU A 386 -11.70 -25.86 2.87
C LEU A 386 -10.36 -25.78 2.13
N LEU A 387 -9.81 -24.58 2.01
CA LEU A 387 -8.43 -24.37 1.57
C LEU A 387 -7.57 -23.98 2.76
N LEU A 388 -6.45 -24.66 2.94
CA LEU A 388 -5.43 -24.29 3.91
C LEU A 388 -4.20 -23.79 3.14
N VAL A 389 -3.90 -22.50 3.29
CA VAL A 389 -2.69 -21.87 2.74
C VAL A 389 -1.80 -21.48 3.90
N ASP A 390 -0.75 -22.26 4.13
CA ASP A 390 0.15 -22.07 5.26
C ASP A 390 1.50 -21.52 4.80
N ARG A 391 1.84 -20.29 5.19
CA ARG A 391 3.11 -19.62 4.90
C ARG A 391 3.58 -19.65 3.43
N VAL A 392 2.63 -19.76 2.50
CA VAL A 392 2.90 -19.73 1.05
C VAL A 392 2.76 -18.32 0.49
N LEU A 393 1.71 -17.60 0.91
CA LEU A 393 1.30 -16.34 0.28
C LEU A 393 2.41 -15.29 0.32
N GLU A 394 3.05 -15.11 1.47
CA GLU A 394 4.12 -14.14 1.69
C GLU A 394 5.44 -14.49 0.98
N ARG A 395 5.56 -15.74 0.52
CA ARG A 395 6.73 -16.26 -0.21
C ARG A 395 6.49 -16.34 -1.71
N HIS A 396 5.23 -16.26 -2.14
CA HIS A 396 4.88 -16.36 -3.55
C HIS A 396 5.33 -15.10 -4.31
N PRO A 397 5.97 -15.22 -5.47
CA PRO A 397 6.43 -14.05 -6.26
C PRO A 397 5.27 -13.27 -6.92
N ASN A 398 4.07 -13.86 -6.94
CA ASN A 398 2.84 -13.22 -7.43
C ASN A 398 1.64 -13.59 -6.53
N PRO A 399 1.53 -13.02 -5.31
CA PRO A 399 0.51 -13.40 -4.33
C PRO A 399 -0.93 -13.23 -4.82
N ILE A 400 -1.20 -12.24 -5.67
CA ILE A 400 -2.55 -12.03 -6.20
C ILE A 400 -2.97 -13.13 -7.17
N ALA A 401 -2.05 -13.72 -7.93
CA ALA A 401 -2.34 -14.88 -8.78
C ALA A 401 -2.70 -16.11 -7.94
N LEU A 402 -1.95 -16.36 -6.85
CA LEU A 402 -2.26 -17.41 -5.88
C LEU A 402 -3.65 -17.19 -5.25
N LEU A 403 -3.98 -15.96 -4.83
CA LEU A 403 -5.29 -15.66 -4.27
C LEU A 403 -6.45 -15.84 -5.27
N LYS A 404 -6.25 -15.50 -6.55
CA LYS A 404 -7.22 -15.77 -7.62
C LYS A 404 -7.45 -17.27 -7.78
N GLU A 405 -6.39 -18.05 -7.69
CA GLU A 405 -6.47 -19.49 -7.80
C GLU A 405 -7.17 -20.13 -6.60
N CYS A 406 -6.87 -19.67 -5.38
CA CYS A 406 -7.63 -20.07 -4.20
C CYS A 406 -9.12 -19.71 -4.34
N HIS A 407 -9.44 -18.53 -4.86
CA HIS A 407 -10.83 -18.12 -5.07
C HIS A 407 -11.56 -19.02 -6.07
N ARG A 408 -10.89 -19.43 -7.16
CA ARG A 408 -11.44 -20.33 -8.19
C ARG A 408 -11.72 -21.75 -7.67
N LEU A 409 -10.81 -22.27 -6.86
CA LEU A 409 -10.89 -23.64 -6.35
C LEU A 409 -11.82 -23.79 -5.14
N LEU A 410 -12.11 -22.71 -4.42
CA LEU A 410 -12.95 -22.72 -3.24
C LEU A 410 -14.43 -22.73 -3.62
N SER A 411 -15.19 -23.68 -3.07
CA SER A 411 -16.64 -23.72 -3.27
C SER A 411 -17.34 -22.48 -2.71
N ALA A 412 -18.55 -22.19 -3.18
CA ALA A 412 -19.31 -21.00 -2.78
C ALA A 412 -19.49 -20.84 -1.24
N GLU A 413 -19.62 -21.95 -0.51
CA GLU A 413 -19.73 -21.97 0.96
C GLU A 413 -18.41 -22.32 1.66
N GLY A 414 -17.36 -22.51 0.87
CA GLY A 414 -16.05 -22.92 1.34
C GLY A 414 -15.35 -21.84 2.15
N VAL A 415 -14.37 -22.27 2.93
CA VAL A 415 -13.54 -21.39 3.76
C VAL A 415 -12.08 -21.48 3.32
N LEU A 416 -11.44 -20.33 3.14
CA LEU A 416 -9.99 -20.22 3.00
C LEU A 416 -9.41 -19.87 4.37
N ILE A 417 -8.50 -20.71 4.86
CA ILE A 417 -7.67 -20.46 6.02
C ILE A 417 -6.29 -20.06 5.53
N LEU A 418 -5.87 -18.85 5.88
CA LEU A 418 -4.61 -18.28 5.47
C LEU A 418 -3.75 -18.03 6.71
N LEU A 419 -2.59 -18.69 6.75
CA LEU A 419 -1.59 -18.54 7.80
C LEU A 419 -0.38 -17.85 7.18
N VAL A 420 0.04 -16.71 7.74
CA VAL A 420 1.07 -15.86 7.14
C VAL A 420 2.07 -15.46 8.20
N SER A 421 3.36 -15.67 7.93
CA SER A 421 4.41 -15.12 8.77
C SER A 421 4.39 -13.59 8.69
N TRP A 422 4.47 -12.95 9.85
CA TRP A 422 4.44 -11.49 9.92
C TRP A 422 5.71 -10.89 10.51
N TRP A 423 5.85 -9.59 10.28
CA TRP A 423 6.92 -8.74 10.81
C TRP A 423 6.35 -7.41 11.28
N SER A 424 7.03 -6.81 12.26
CA SER A 424 6.68 -5.48 12.73
C SER A 424 6.95 -4.43 11.65
N PRO A 425 6.27 -3.27 11.70
CA PRO A 425 6.60 -2.14 10.84
C PRO A 425 8.08 -1.70 10.90
N GLU A 426 8.75 -1.90 12.05
CA GLU A 426 10.19 -1.62 12.21
C GLU A 426 11.03 -2.59 11.37
N GLN A 427 10.74 -3.89 11.43
CA GLN A 427 11.41 -4.90 10.62
C GLN A 427 11.16 -4.66 9.12
N GLN A 428 9.95 -4.23 8.74
CA GLN A 428 9.66 -3.82 7.37
C GLN A 428 10.58 -2.69 6.91
N LEU A 429 10.83 -1.65 7.72
CA LEU A 429 11.70 -0.55 7.34
C LEU A 429 13.17 -0.97 7.17
N GLN A 430 13.64 -1.97 7.92
CA GLN A 430 15.00 -2.49 7.80
C GLN A 430 15.21 -3.22 6.46
N GLN A 431 14.18 -3.88 5.94
CA GLN A 431 14.24 -4.67 4.71
C GLN A 431 12.96 -4.51 3.86
N PRO A 432 12.67 -3.30 3.32
CA PRO A 432 11.35 -2.98 2.77
C PRO A 432 10.94 -3.81 1.57
N ARG A 433 11.91 -4.42 0.86
CA ARG A 433 11.67 -5.27 -0.32
C ARG A 433 11.84 -6.75 -0.05
N ALA A 434 12.06 -7.17 1.20
CA ALA A 434 12.22 -8.58 1.53
C ALA A 434 10.87 -9.31 1.43
N LEU A 435 10.93 -10.53 0.91
CA LEU A 435 9.81 -11.46 0.91
C LEU A 435 9.85 -12.39 2.13
N GLY A 436 8.78 -13.15 2.32
CA GLY A 436 8.67 -14.19 3.33
C GLY A 436 7.99 -13.75 4.62
N ARG A 437 7.65 -12.47 4.75
CA ARG A 437 6.80 -11.94 5.84
C ARG A 437 5.95 -10.78 5.33
N MET A 438 4.74 -10.61 5.87
CA MET A 438 3.88 -9.48 5.57
C MET A 438 3.57 -8.67 6.83
N THR A 439 3.37 -7.35 6.70
CA THR A 439 2.80 -6.59 7.82
C THR A 439 1.29 -6.90 7.94
N PRO A 440 0.69 -6.84 9.14
CA PRO A 440 -0.76 -7.01 9.29
C PRO A 440 -1.57 -6.05 8.41
N SER A 441 -1.15 -4.78 8.34
CA SER A 441 -1.79 -3.76 7.51
C SER A 441 -1.64 -4.03 6.00
N GLY A 442 -0.47 -4.53 5.58
CA GLY A 442 -0.22 -4.92 4.19
C GLY A 442 -1.05 -6.12 3.76
N LEU A 443 -1.12 -7.16 4.60
CA LEU A 443 -1.95 -8.34 4.33
C LEU A 443 -3.43 -7.98 4.24
N ARG A 444 -3.94 -7.19 5.20
CA ARG A 444 -5.32 -6.69 5.19
C ARG A 444 -5.60 -5.89 3.91
N SER A 445 -4.69 -4.99 3.53
CA SER A 445 -4.83 -4.16 2.33
C SER A 445 -4.84 -4.99 1.04
N LEU A 446 -3.99 -6.00 0.94
CA LEU A 446 -3.96 -6.92 -0.21
C LEU A 446 -5.29 -7.67 -0.34
N LEU A 447 -5.77 -8.28 0.75
CA LEU A 447 -7.03 -9.03 0.77
C LEU A 447 -8.22 -8.12 0.47
N GLN A 448 -8.28 -6.95 1.11
CA GLN A 448 -9.35 -5.97 0.89
C GLN A 448 -9.41 -5.47 -0.56
N ASN A 449 -8.25 -5.13 -1.15
CA ASN A 449 -8.21 -4.59 -2.51
C ASN A 449 -8.36 -5.66 -3.59
N SER A 450 -8.12 -6.94 -3.24
CA SER A 450 -8.36 -8.07 -4.15
C SER A 450 -9.82 -8.20 -4.57
N GLY A 451 -10.75 -7.81 -3.70
CA GLY A 451 -12.19 -7.93 -3.93
C GLY A 451 -12.72 -9.36 -3.99
N MET A 452 -11.91 -10.36 -3.66
CA MET A 452 -12.26 -11.79 -3.79
C MET A 452 -12.82 -12.38 -2.50
N PHE A 453 -12.48 -11.81 -1.35
CA PHE A 453 -12.77 -12.41 -0.06
C PHE A 453 -13.35 -11.41 0.94
N ARG A 454 -14.10 -11.94 1.90
CA ARG A 454 -14.46 -11.28 3.16
C ARG A 454 -13.92 -12.07 4.33
N SER A 455 -13.50 -11.38 5.39
CA SER A 455 -13.13 -12.04 6.65
C SER A 455 -14.37 -12.52 7.38
N ILE A 456 -14.31 -13.72 7.95
CA ILE A 456 -15.31 -14.23 8.88
C ILE A 456 -14.75 -14.29 10.29
N ALA A 457 -15.62 -14.14 11.28
CA ALA A 457 -15.22 -14.22 12.67
C ALA A 457 -14.59 -15.59 12.96
N PHE A 458 -13.30 -15.56 13.29
CA PHE A 458 -12.61 -16.69 13.85
C PHE A 458 -12.92 -16.72 15.35
N ARG A 459 -13.50 -17.80 15.87
CA ARG A 459 -13.64 -17.93 17.33
C ARG A 459 -12.23 -18.08 17.87
N ASP A 460 -11.76 -17.09 18.63
CA ASP A 460 -10.52 -17.13 19.40
C ASP A 460 -10.55 -18.30 20.39
N ARG A 461 -10.29 -19.50 19.88
CA ARG A 461 -9.88 -20.64 20.67
C ARG A 461 -8.36 -20.60 20.71
N PRO A 462 -7.74 -20.68 21.89
CA PRO A 462 -6.29 -20.68 21.99
C PRO A 462 -5.76 -21.83 21.15
N PHE A 463 -4.70 -21.56 20.40
CA PHE A 463 -3.98 -22.63 19.73
C PHE A 463 -3.40 -23.57 20.78
N PRO A 464 -3.27 -24.87 20.49
CA PRO A 464 -2.58 -25.81 21.37
C PRO A 464 -1.20 -25.29 21.83
N ARG A 465 -0.49 -24.59 20.94
CA ARG A 465 0.82 -23.98 21.18
C ARG A 465 0.86 -22.53 20.67
N PRO A 466 1.60 -21.61 21.32
CA PRO A 466 1.75 -20.24 20.85
C PRO A 466 2.64 -20.17 19.58
N GLU A 467 2.25 -19.37 18.59
CA GLU A 467 3.08 -19.05 17.42
C GLU A 467 3.05 -17.53 17.16
N PRO A 468 3.82 -16.74 17.95
CA PRO A 468 3.68 -15.29 18.01
C PRO A 468 3.96 -14.59 16.67
N ASP A 469 4.69 -15.25 15.77
CA ASP A 469 5.08 -14.76 14.44
C ASP A 469 4.06 -15.09 13.34
N LEU A 470 2.89 -15.62 13.70
CA LEU A 470 1.88 -16.08 12.74
C LEU A 470 0.57 -15.29 12.85
N LEU A 471 0.11 -14.81 11.69
CA LEU A 471 -1.23 -14.25 11.49
C LEU A 471 -2.15 -15.31 10.90
N VAL A 472 -3.42 -15.26 11.30
CA VAL A 472 -4.47 -16.16 10.80
C VAL A 472 -5.63 -15.33 10.26
N TYR A 473 -6.06 -15.67 9.05
CA TYR A 473 -7.32 -15.23 8.47
C TYR A 473 -8.20 -16.43 8.16
N ALA A 474 -9.48 -16.30 8.49
CA ALA A 474 -10.54 -17.14 7.94
C ALA A 474 -11.37 -16.29 6.98
N LEU A 475 -11.47 -16.75 5.73
CA LEU A 475 -12.01 -16.01 4.61
C LEU A 475 -13.09 -16.83 3.91
N ARG A 476 -14.10 -16.16 3.37
CA ARG A 476 -15.06 -16.74 2.42
C ARG A 476 -15.01 -15.98 1.11
N SER A 477 -15.28 -16.68 0.02
CA SER A 477 -15.48 -16.06 -1.30
C SER A 477 -16.58 -14.99 -1.23
N LEU A 478 -16.39 -13.94 -2.03
CA LEU A 478 -17.26 -12.79 -2.07
C LEU A 478 -17.85 -12.62 -3.46
N GLU A 479 -19.18 -12.69 -3.55
CA GLU A 479 -19.90 -12.41 -4.80
C GLU A 479 -20.65 -11.09 -4.70
N GLY A 480 -20.19 -10.07 -5.44
CA GLY A 480 -20.95 -8.85 -5.72
C GLY A 480 -21.11 -7.83 -4.59
N GLN A 481 -20.74 -8.14 -3.34
CA GLN A 481 -20.70 -7.19 -2.23
C GLN A 481 -19.31 -6.52 -2.12
N PRO A 482 -19.19 -5.32 -1.51
CA PRO A 482 -17.88 -4.75 -1.21
C PRO A 482 -17.13 -5.66 -0.22
N PRO A 483 -15.81 -5.85 -0.39
CA PRO A 483 -15.02 -6.62 0.55
C PRO A 483 -15.06 -5.99 1.94
N GLU A 484 -15.18 -6.82 2.96
CA GLU A 484 -15.04 -6.45 4.36
C GLU A 484 -13.99 -7.39 4.97
N VAL A 485 -12.76 -6.90 5.01
CA VAL A 485 -11.62 -7.61 5.60
C VAL A 485 -11.22 -6.91 6.88
N GLY A 486 -11.49 -7.56 8.01
CA GLY A 486 -11.10 -7.12 9.34
C GLY A 486 -9.62 -7.32 9.63
N GLU A 487 -9.23 -7.09 10.88
CA GLU A 487 -7.88 -7.35 11.36
C GLU A 487 -7.58 -8.87 11.39
N PRO A 488 -6.33 -9.29 11.14
CA PRO A 488 -5.93 -10.68 11.31
C PRO A 488 -5.93 -11.05 12.80
N THR A 489 -6.16 -12.33 13.09
CA THR A 489 -5.95 -12.89 14.44
C THR A 489 -4.48 -13.27 14.60
N LEU A 490 -3.87 -12.89 15.72
CA LEU A 490 -2.54 -13.38 16.12
C LEU A 490 -2.66 -14.77 16.73
N CYS A 491 -1.80 -15.69 16.32
CA CYS A 491 -1.70 -17.04 16.91
C CYS A 491 -1.03 -16.96 18.30
N ARG A 492 -1.81 -16.63 19.32
CA ARG A 492 -1.36 -16.49 20.72
C ARG A 492 -1.40 -17.80 21.51
#